data_AF-A0A946H7C9-F1
#
_entry.id   AF-A0A946H7C9-F1
#
_cell.length_a   1.000
_cell.length_b   1.000
_cell.length_c   1.000
_cell.angle_alpha   90.00
_cell.angle_beta   90.00
_cell.angle_gamma   90.00
#
_symmetry.space_group_name_H-M   'P 1'
#
loop_
_entity.id
_entity.type
_entity.pdbx_description
1 polymer ?
#
loop_
_entity_poly.entity_id
_entity_poly.type
_entity_poly.pdbx_seq_one_letter_code
_entity_poly.pdbx_strand_id
1 'polypeptide(L)'
;LNQISEAKAINEIRTDVEAGLKPLIINISNDEYYDTIEEIRLIFPELVHHKAGEFVSTLYAELKSGQQLISAIEPWISSNENEAKNLKLIVNSIKSGTTALKLKYHLLINEDHKVFVNIVFLILGLPLHVVGVILNYLPYKVPEWLVNKKIKDPHFHSSIKMIGGSVTIFTYGLISSIIFGFVLGWNYGIIYFFCSPLLGLFSLKYWVLYLKTRGRIRYNLLRKKKDKKLTELLKLKEQLFTILKDLY
;
A
#
# COMPACT_ATOMS: atom_id res chain seq x y z
N LEU A 1 -43.65 -29.56 11.58
CA LEU A 1 -42.38 -28.80 11.50
C LEU A 1 -41.48 -29.53 10.52
N ASN A 2 -41.34 -29.02 9.29
CA ASN A 2 -40.48 -29.66 8.29
C ASN A 2 -39.04 -29.63 8.80
N GLN A 3 -38.43 -30.80 9.01
CA GLN A 3 -37.00 -30.92 9.30
C GLN A 3 -36.23 -30.43 8.07
N ILE A 4 -35.72 -29.20 8.15
CA ILE A 4 -34.77 -28.67 7.18
C ILE A 4 -33.52 -29.54 7.28
N SER A 5 -33.04 -30.08 6.15
CA SER A 5 -31.80 -30.85 6.14
C SER A 5 -30.62 -29.97 6.58
N GLU A 6 -29.63 -30.55 7.25
CA GLU A 6 -28.44 -29.83 7.71
C GLU A 6 -27.77 -29.02 6.57
N ALA A 7 -27.68 -29.61 5.37
CA ALA A 7 -27.17 -28.94 4.18
C ALA A 7 -28.01 -27.71 3.78
N LYS A 8 -29.33 -27.78 3.90
CA LYS A 8 -30.22 -26.65 3.60
C LYS A 8 -30.08 -25.55 4.64
N ALA A 9 -29.98 -25.90 5.92
CA ALA A 9 -29.75 -24.93 7.00
C ALA A 9 -28.39 -24.21 6.83
N ILE A 10 -27.32 -24.93 6.48
CA ILE A 10 -26.00 -24.33 6.22
C ILE A 10 -26.06 -23.37 5.03
N ASN A 11 -26.76 -23.73 3.95
CA ASN A 11 -26.89 -22.86 2.78
C ASN A 11 -27.71 -21.60 3.07
N GLU A 12 -28.78 -21.71 3.87
CA GLU A 12 -29.56 -20.54 4.32
C GLU A 12 -28.69 -19.59 5.14
N ILE A 13 -27.95 -20.11 6.14
CA ILE A 13 -27.00 -19.31 6.94
C ILE A 13 -25.95 -18.65 6.04
N ARG A 14 -25.36 -19.40 5.09
CA ARG A 14 -24.36 -18.85 4.17
C ARG A 14 -24.93 -17.68 3.36
N THR A 15 -26.14 -17.83 2.85
CA THR A 15 -26.82 -16.83 2.02
C THR A 15 -27.14 -15.59 2.84
N ASP A 16 -27.63 -15.76 4.08
CA ASP A 16 -27.93 -14.65 4.98
C ASP A 16 -26.67 -13.88 5.38
N VAL A 17 -25.58 -14.60 5.68
CA VAL A 17 -24.28 -13.98 5.98
C VAL A 17 -23.73 -13.24 4.77
N GLU A 18 -23.81 -13.82 3.57
CA GLU A 18 -23.40 -13.18 2.33
C GLU A 18 -24.20 -11.89 2.09
N ALA A 19 -25.52 -11.95 2.20
CA ALA A 19 -26.41 -10.80 2.05
C ALA A 19 -26.10 -9.68 3.07
N GLY A 20 -25.82 -10.04 4.31
CA GLY A 20 -25.45 -9.09 5.37
C GLY A 20 -24.07 -8.46 5.19
N LEU A 21 -23.10 -9.21 4.65
CA LEU A 21 -21.72 -8.74 4.44
C LEU A 21 -21.55 -7.91 3.18
N LYS A 22 -22.27 -8.23 2.10
CA LYS A 22 -22.15 -7.57 0.80
C LYS A 22 -22.19 -6.03 0.86
N PRO A 23 -23.10 -5.37 1.61
CA PRO A 23 -23.10 -3.91 1.72
C PRO A 23 -21.99 -3.33 2.61
N LEU A 24 -21.27 -4.16 3.36
CA LEU A 24 -20.20 -3.76 4.28
C LEU A 24 -18.81 -3.86 3.67
N ILE A 25 -18.69 -4.36 2.43
CA ILE A 25 -17.43 -4.58 1.74
C ILE A 25 -17.41 -3.90 0.37
N ILE A 26 -16.23 -3.89 -0.25
CA ILE A 26 -16.05 -3.55 -1.65
C ILE A 26 -16.36 -4.81 -2.45
N ASN A 27 -17.58 -4.87 -2.99
CA ASN A 27 -18.05 -6.00 -3.76
C ASN A 27 -18.14 -5.62 -5.24
N ILE A 28 -17.13 -6.03 -6.02
CA ILE A 28 -17.16 -5.96 -7.48
C ILE A 28 -17.75 -7.28 -7.99
N SER A 29 -18.93 -7.22 -8.58
CA SER A 29 -19.68 -8.39 -9.08
C SER A 29 -19.36 -8.72 -10.54
N ASN A 30 -18.78 -7.77 -11.29
CA ASN A 30 -18.43 -7.98 -12.69
C ASN A 30 -17.06 -8.67 -12.85
N ASP A 31 -17.05 -9.98 -13.10
CA ASP A 31 -15.82 -10.76 -13.25
C ASP A 31 -14.94 -10.32 -14.43
N GLU A 32 -15.54 -9.94 -15.57
CA GLU A 32 -14.80 -9.56 -16.78
C GLU A 32 -14.03 -8.24 -16.61
N TYR A 33 -14.61 -7.31 -15.84
CA TYR A 33 -14.07 -5.98 -15.59
C TYR A 33 -13.54 -5.80 -14.16
N TYR A 34 -13.45 -6.88 -13.38
CA TYR A 34 -13.02 -6.86 -11.98
C TYR A 34 -11.71 -6.08 -11.80
N ASP A 35 -10.66 -6.52 -12.51
CA ASP A 35 -9.34 -5.87 -12.47
C ASP A 35 -9.38 -4.42 -12.96
N THR A 36 -10.27 -4.10 -13.90
CA THR A 36 -10.38 -2.74 -14.44
C THR A 36 -10.95 -1.80 -13.38
N ILE A 37 -12.03 -2.23 -12.72
CA ILE A 37 -12.69 -1.46 -11.66
C ILE A 37 -11.75 -1.31 -10.46
N GLU A 38 -11.03 -2.37 -10.09
CA GLU A 38 -10.07 -2.31 -8.99
C GLU A 38 -8.89 -1.37 -9.30
N GLU A 39 -8.33 -1.42 -10.51
CA GLU A 39 -7.26 -0.51 -10.91
C GLU A 39 -7.72 0.96 -10.95
N ILE A 40 -8.96 1.24 -11.36
CA ILE A 40 -9.52 2.60 -11.30
C ILE A 40 -9.49 3.14 -9.86
N ARG A 41 -9.88 2.32 -8.87
CA ARG A 41 -9.82 2.69 -7.44
C ARG A 41 -8.40 3.05 -7.01
N LEU A 42 -7.40 2.31 -7.50
CA LEU A 42 -5.99 2.55 -7.18
C LEU A 42 -5.39 3.76 -7.91
N ILE A 43 -5.86 4.07 -9.12
CA ILE A 43 -5.39 5.21 -9.93
C ILE A 43 -5.91 6.53 -9.38
N PHE A 44 -7.17 6.58 -8.92
CA PHE A 44 -7.82 7.80 -8.41
C PHE A 44 -8.28 7.69 -6.96
N PRO A 45 -7.34 7.62 -5.99
CA PRO A 45 -7.69 7.69 -4.58
C PRO A 45 -8.32 9.05 -4.20
N GLU A 46 -8.12 10.12 -4.99
CA GLU A 46 -8.73 11.43 -4.74
C GLU A 46 -10.23 11.52 -5.10
N LEU A 47 -10.69 10.87 -6.17
CA LEU A 47 -12.13 10.70 -6.43
C LEU A 47 -12.79 9.96 -5.27
N VAL A 48 -12.00 9.14 -4.58
CA VAL A 48 -12.37 8.41 -3.38
C VAL A 48 -12.47 9.31 -2.13
N HIS A 49 -11.67 10.39 -2.03
CA HIS A 49 -11.64 11.23 -0.83
C HIS A 49 -12.56 12.47 -0.89
N HIS A 50 -12.82 13.03 -2.08
CA HIS A 50 -13.46 14.36 -2.19
C HIS A 50 -14.99 14.37 -2.00
N LYS A 51 -15.68 13.23 -2.17
CA LYS A 51 -17.15 13.13 -2.07
C LYS A 51 -17.67 12.77 -0.66
N ALA A 52 -16.77 12.51 0.29
CA ALA A 52 -17.15 12.17 1.66
C ALA A 52 -17.35 13.40 2.57
N GLY A 53 -16.97 14.61 2.14
CA GLY A 53 -16.98 15.80 3.00
C GLY A 53 -15.94 15.75 4.14
N GLU A 54 -15.03 14.79 4.12
CA GLU A 54 -14.02 14.57 5.15
C GLU A 54 -12.65 15.11 4.70
N PHE A 55 -12.02 15.92 5.55
CA PHE A 55 -10.69 16.51 5.32
C PHE A 55 -9.52 15.51 5.47
N VAL A 56 -9.79 14.26 5.88
CA VAL A 56 -8.77 13.24 6.18
C VAL A 56 -9.15 11.90 5.56
N SER A 57 -8.23 11.27 4.84
CA SER A 57 -8.38 9.93 4.27
C SER A 57 -8.48 8.87 5.38
N THR A 58 -9.69 8.54 5.81
CA THR A 58 -9.95 7.42 6.72
C THR A 58 -10.17 6.13 5.91
N LEU A 59 -9.91 4.96 6.52
CA LEU A 59 -10.26 3.66 5.91
C LEU A 59 -11.76 3.58 5.56
N TYR A 60 -12.60 4.24 6.37
CA TYR A 60 -14.03 4.38 6.12
C TYR A 60 -14.32 5.19 4.85
N ALA A 61 -13.65 6.33 4.67
CA ALA A 61 -13.80 7.13 3.46
C ALA A 61 -13.40 6.32 2.21
N GLU A 62 -12.27 5.60 2.27
CA GLU A 62 -11.80 4.75 1.18
C GLU A 62 -12.80 3.64 0.80
N LEU A 63 -13.37 2.97 1.81
CA LEU A 63 -14.43 1.97 1.64
C LEU A 63 -15.66 2.60 0.98
N LYS A 64 -16.20 3.66 1.58
CA LYS A 64 -17.44 4.32 1.15
C LYS A 64 -17.35 4.77 -0.31
N SER A 65 -16.25 5.38 -0.68
CA SER A 65 -16.09 5.84 -2.06
C SER A 65 -15.79 4.72 -3.06
N GLY A 66 -15.13 3.64 -2.63
CA GLY A 66 -14.96 2.46 -3.45
C GLY A 66 -16.33 1.86 -3.80
N GLN A 67 -17.22 1.78 -2.81
CA GLN A 67 -18.61 1.35 -3.02
C GLN A 67 -19.36 2.29 -3.97
N GLN A 68 -19.27 3.61 -3.78
CA GLN A 68 -19.92 4.58 -4.67
C GLN A 68 -19.43 4.47 -6.13
N LEU A 69 -18.12 4.32 -6.34
CA LEU A 69 -17.56 4.10 -7.67
C LEU A 69 -18.13 2.83 -8.31
N ILE A 70 -18.14 1.72 -7.57
CA ILE A 70 -18.63 0.43 -8.07
C ILE A 70 -20.11 0.52 -8.42
N SER A 71 -20.93 1.11 -7.54
CA SER A 71 -22.36 1.31 -7.78
C SER A 71 -22.67 2.17 -9.00
N ALA A 72 -21.77 3.09 -9.38
CA ALA A 72 -21.92 3.89 -10.59
C ALA A 72 -21.40 3.17 -11.84
N ILE A 73 -20.25 2.49 -11.74
CA ILE A 73 -19.54 1.97 -12.91
C ILE A 73 -20.07 0.63 -13.41
N GLU A 74 -20.55 -0.25 -12.52
CA GLU A 74 -21.05 -1.58 -12.93
C GLU A 74 -22.32 -1.50 -13.79
N PRO A 75 -23.34 -0.70 -13.44
CA PRO A 75 -24.50 -0.51 -14.31
C PRO A 75 -24.13 0.12 -15.66
N TRP A 76 -23.18 1.06 -15.65
CA TRP A 76 -22.71 1.72 -16.87
C TRP A 76 -21.96 0.77 -17.79
N ILE A 77 -21.07 -0.08 -17.25
CA ILE A 77 -20.36 -1.12 -18.02
C ILE A 77 -21.36 -2.07 -18.68
N SER A 78 -22.38 -2.50 -17.92
CA SER A 78 -23.41 -3.41 -18.42
C SER A 78 -24.26 -2.81 -19.54
N SER A 79 -24.39 -1.48 -19.57
CA SER A 79 -25.22 -0.76 -20.54
C SER A 79 -24.43 -0.22 -21.75
N ASN A 80 -23.11 -0.15 -21.66
CA ASN A 80 -22.24 0.49 -22.67
C ASN A 80 -21.03 -0.39 -23.01
N GLU A 81 -21.28 -1.52 -23.69
CA GLU A 81 -20.26 -2.56 -23.92
C GLU A 81 -19.03 -2.04 -24.71
N ASN A 82 -19.24 -1.18 -25.71
CA ASN A 82 -18.15 -0.66 -26.54
C ASN A 82 -17.28 0.34 -25.77
N GLU A 83 -17.90 1.22 -25.01
CA GLU A 83 -17.24 2.20 -24.14
C GLU A 83 -16.50 1.51 -22.99
N ALA A 84 -17.07 0.42 -22.44
CA ALA A 84 -16.44 -0.39 -21.42
C ALA A 84 -15.15 -1.07 -21.94
N LYS A 85 -15.16 -1.59 -23.18
CA LYS A 85 -13.94 -2.12 -23.83
C LYS A 85 -12.86 -1.05 -23.95
N ASN A 86 -13.22 0.16 -24.36
CA ASN A 86 -12.27 1.28 -24.44
C ASN A 86 -11.73 1.68 -23.06
N LEU A 87 -12.60 1.75 -22.04
CA LEU A 87 -12.21 2.00 -20.64
C LEU A 87 -11.15 0.99 -20.17
N LYS A 88 -11.38 -0.31 -20.41
CA LYS A 88 -10.45 -1.39 -20.07
C LYS A 88 -9.10 -1.22 -20.77
N LEU A 89 -9.08 -0.82 -22.04
CA LEU A 89 -7.84 -0.54 -22.77
C LEU A 89 -7.06 0.65 -22.17
N ILE A 90 -7.76 1.74 -21.81
CA ILE A 90 -7.15 2.92 -21.17
C ILE A 90 -6.51 2.53 -19.83
N VAL A 91 -7.26 1.83 -18.97
CA VAL A 91 -6.79 1.41 -17.64
C VAL A 91 -5.57 0.49 -17.75
N ASN A 92 -5.61 -0.49 -18.64
CA ASN A 92 -4.48 -1.40 -18.89
C ASN A 92 -3.25 -0.65 -19.43
N SER A 93 -3.45 0.36 -20.26
CA SER A 93 -2.37 1.21 -20.79
C SER A 93 -1.72 2.05 -19.68
N ILE A 94 -2.51 2.57 -18.74
CA ILE A 94 -1.98 3.28 -17.55
C ILE A 94 -1.20 2.32 -16.64
N LYS A 95 -1.76 1.14 -16.34
CA LYS A 95 -1.10 0.11 -15.51
C LYS A 95 0.24 -0.35 -16.10
N SER A 96 0.25 -0.68 -17.38
CA SER A 96 1.47 -1.10 -18.08
C SER A 96 2.48 0.05 -18.21
N GLY A 97 2.02 1.26 -18.53
CA GLY A 97 2.86 2.45 -18.63
C GLY A 97 3.54 2.83 -17.30
N THR A 98 2.80 2.82 -16.20
CA THR A 98 3.37 3.09 -14.87
C THR A 98 4.36 2.02 -14.43
N THR A 99 4.06 0.75 -14.73
CA THR A 99 4.97 -0.38 -14.47
C THR A 99 6.26 -0.25 -15.26
N ALA A 100 6.17 0.06 -16.56
CA ALA A 100 7.32 0.25 -17.44
C ALA A 100 8.20 1.42 -16.98
N LEU A 101 7.59 2.52 -16.55
CA LEU A 101 8.29 3.69 -16.00
C LEU A 101 8.72 3.51 -14.54
N LYS A 102 8.33 2.41 -13.88
CA LYS A 102 8.57 2.14 -12.45
C LYS A 102 8.09 3.31 -11.58
N LEU A 103 6.88 3.79 -11.86
CA LEU A 103 6.19 4.86 -11.15
C LEU A 103 4.99 4.29 -10.38
N LYS A 104 4.62 4.95 -9.28
CA LYS A 104 3.40 4.67 -8.53
C LYS A 104 2.31 5.65 -8.97
N TYR A 105 1.04 5.23 -8.95
CA TYR A 105 -0.09 6.07 -9.39
C TYR A 105 -0.14 7.44 -8.70
N HIS A 106 0.10 7.49 -7.39
CA HIS A 106 0.10 8.74 -6.64
C HIS A 106 1.12 9.80 -7.13
N LEU A 107 2.13 9.39 -7.93
CA LEU A 107 3.10 10.34 -8.51
C LEU A 107 2.51 11.11 -9.70
N LEU A 108 1.43 10.61 -10.29
CA LEU A 108 0.73 11.20 -11.44
C LEU A 108 -0.29 12.26 -11.03
N ILE A 109 -0.51 12.45 -9.73
CA ILE A 109 -1.47 13.43 -9.20
C ILE A 109 -0.90 14.84 -9.34
N ASN A 110 0.33 15.02 -8.88
CA ASN A 110 0.97 16.33 -8.87
C ASN A 110 1.89 16.50 -10.05
N GLU A 111 1.83 17.69 -10.63
CA GLU A 111 2.68 18.12 -11.71
C GLU A 111 4.17 18.08 -11.34
N ASP A 112 4.54 18.52 -10.13
CA ASP A 112 5.93 18.50 -9.66
C ASP A 112 6.04 18.03 -8.20
N HIS A 113 7.10 17.30 -7.91
CA HIS A 113 7.38 16.80 -6.57
C HIS A 113 8.59 17.50 -5.96
N LYS A 114 8.40 18.22 -4.84
CA LYS A 114 9.51 18.81 -4.09
C LYS A 114 10.36 17.70 -3.46
N VAL A 115 11.65 17.67 -3.80
CA VAL A 115 12.60 16.65 -3.33
C VAL A 115 13.81 17.21 -2.59
N PHE A 116 14.07 18.52 -2.68
CA PHE A 116 15.28 19.12 -2.14
C PHE A 116 15.48 18.86 -0.64
N VAL A 117 14.47 19.19 0.18
CA VAL A 117 14.53 18.97 1.64
C VAL A 117 14.72 17.49 1.98
N ASN A 118 14.05 16.60 1.25
CA ASN A 118 14.20 15.16 1.43
C ASN A 118 15.64 14.70 1.12
N ILE A 119 16.24 15.22 0.05
CA ILE A 119 17.61 14.87 -0.34
C ILE A 119 18.59 15.34 0.74
N VAL A 120 18.46 16.58 1.23
CA VAL A 120 19.30 17.10 2.32
C VAL A 120 19.17 16.23 3.58
N PHE A 121 17.93 15.89 3.98
CA PHE A 121 17.69 15.01 5.12
C PHE A 121 18.27 13.61 4.91
N LEU A 122 18.18 13.05 3.70
CA LEU A 122 18.77 11.75 3.38
C LEU A 122 20.29 11.80 3.49
N ILE A 123 20.95 12.84 2.98
CA ILE A 123 22.41 12.97 3.07
C ILE A 123 22.85 13.09 4.53
N LEU A 124 22.23 13.98 5.30
CA LEU A 124 22.59 14.19 6.71
C LEU A 124 22.21 13.01 7.61
N GLY A 125 21.12 12.32 7.30
CA GLY A 125 20.62 11.17 8.06
C GLY A 125 21.27 9.84 7.71
N LEU A 126 22.07 9.78 6.63
CA LEU A 126 22.69 8.53 6.16
C LEU A 126 23.56 7.85 7.22
N PRO A 127 24.47 8.55 7.94
CA PRO A 127 25.29 7.89 8.97
C PRO A 127 24.44 7.24 10.05
N LEU A 128 23.40 7.94 10.51
CA LEU A 128 22.48 7.45 11.53
C LEU A 128 21.66 6.25 11.04
N HIS A 129 21.22 6.29 9.78
CA HIS A 129 20.54 5.17 9.13
C HIS A 129 21.44 3.93 9.07
N VAL A 130 22.69 4.07 8.66
CA VAL A 130 23.64 2.96 8.57
C VAL A 130 23.85 2.30 9.94
N VAL A 131 24.07 3.10 10.99
CA VAL A 131 24.17 2.57 12.36
C VAL A 131 22.87 1.85 12.76
N GLY A 132 21.71 2.46 12.52
CA GLY A 132 20.41 1.86 12.83
C GLY A 132 20.17 0.54 12.09
N VAL A 133 20.56 0.43 10.82
CA VAL A 133 20.52 -0.83 10.06
C VAL A 133 21.44 -1.85 10.70
N ILE A 134 22.71 -1.52 10.95
CA ILE A 134 23.68 -2.48 11.50
C ILE A 134 23.18 -3.07 12.83
N LEU A 135 22.72 -2.21 13.74
CA LEU A 135 22.24 -2.62 15.06
C LEU A 135 20.94 -3.44 15.00
N ASN A 136 20.08 -3.21 14.01
CA ASN A 136 18.75 -3.84 13.94
C ASN A 136 18.61 -4.85 12.79
N TYR A 137 19.67 -5.12 12.02
CA TYR A 137 19.59 -5.99 10.85
C TYR A 137 19.24 -7.42 11.24
N LEU A 138 19.93 -7.96 12.26
CA LEU A 138 19.67 -9.32 12.76
C LEU A 138 18.25 -9.47 13.31
N PRO A 139 17.77 -8.67 14.28
CA PRO A 139 16.43 -8.85 14.82
C PRO A 139 15.32 -8.61 13.80
N TYR A 140 15.59 -7.83 12.74
CA TYR A 140 14.69 -7.70 11.60
C TYR A 140 14.69 -8.93 10.68
N LYS A 141 15.86 -9.48 10.34
CA LYS A 141 15.98 -10.53 9.32
C LYS A 141 15.59 -11.92 9.82
N VAL A 142 15.82 -12.22 11.10
CA VAL A 142 15.49 -13.52 11.72
C VAL A 142 14.01 -13.90 11.55
N PRO A 143 13.03 -13.07 11.96
CA PRO A 143 11.61 -13.42 11.80
C PRO A 143 11.19 -13.51 10.33
N GLU A 144 11.75 -12.66 9.46
CA GLU A 144 11.49 -12.72 8.02
C GLU A 144 11.96 -14.05 7.42
N TRP A 145 13.18 -14.46 7.74
CA TRP A 145 13.76 -15.73 7.29
C TRP A 145 12.98 -16.92 7.82
N LEU A 146 12.61 -16.91 9.11
CA LEU A 146 11.85 -17.99 9.75
C LEU A 146 10.50 -18.17 9.06
N VAL A 147 9.77 -17.08 8.83
CA VAL A 147 8.46 -17.13 8.17
C VAL A 147 8.57 -17.65 6.74
N ASN A 148 9.49 -17.09 5.95
CA ASN A 148 9.64 -17.50 4.55
C ASN A 148 10.10 -18.96 4.41
N LYS A 149 10.84 -19.50 5.39
CA LYS A 149 11.36 -20.88 5.35
C LYS A 149 10.42 -21.92 5.96
N LYS A 150 9.64 -21.55 6.98
CA LYS A 150 8.87 -22.51 7.80
C LYS A 150 7.36 -22.39 7.63
N ILE A 151 6.84 -21.23 7.22
CA ILE A 151 5.41 -20.98 7.14
C ILE A 151 4.97 -21.06 5.68
N LYS A 152 4.26 -22.14 5.34
CA LYS A 152 3.76 -22.36 3.96
C LYS A 152 2.60 -21.43 3.61
N ASP A 153 1.70 -21.19 4.55
CA ASP A 153 0.51 -20.38 4.33
C ASP A 153 0.83 -18.87 4.40
N PRO A 154 0.71 -18.11 3.29
CA PRO A 154 0.97 -16.68 3.26
C PRO A 154 0.10 -15.86 4.21
N HIS A 155 -1.12 -16.33 4.55
CA HIS A 155 -2.04 -15.59 5.42
C HIS A 155 -1.48 -15.38 6.82
N PHE A 156 -0.64 -16.30 7.30
CA PHE A 156 0.00 -16.17 8.61
C PHE A 156 1.31 -15.37 8.61
N HIS A 157 1.84 -15.03 7.42
CA HIS A 157 3.17 -14.40 7.33
C HIS A 157 3.23 -13.08 8.08
N SER A 158 2.22 -12.22 7.91
CA SER A 158 2.19 -10.89 8.53
C SER A 158 2.11 -10.97 10.05
N SER A 159 1.19 -11.77 10.59
CA SER A 159 1.00 -11.93 12.03
C SER A 159 2.23 -12.53 12.71
N ILE A 160 2.85 -13.55 12.09
CA ILE A 160 4.05 -14.17 12.65
C ILE A 160 5.26 -13.24 12.52
N LYS A 161 5.43 -12.50 11.42
CA LYS A 161 6.50 -11.49 11.31
C LYS A 161 6.34 -10.39 12.36
N MET A 162 5.11 -9.99 12.68
CA MET A 162 4.84 -8.99 13.71
C MET A 162 5.23 -9.50 15.11
N ILE A 163 4.71 -10.67 15.51
CA ILE A 163 5.03 -11.26 16.82
C ILE A 163 6.52 -11.59 16.91
N GLY A 164 7.06 -12.27 15.90
CA GLY A 164 8.47 -12.64 15.81
C GLY A 164 9.38 -11.43 15.80
N GLY A 165 9.00 -10.35 15.11
CA GLY A 165 9.71 -9.06 15.13
C GLY A 165 9.79 -8.48 16.53
N SER A 166 8.65 -8.36 17.23
CA SER A 166 8.60 -7.83 18.60
C SER A 166 9.44 -8.66 19.58
N VAL A 167 9.32 -9.99 19.54
CA VAL A 167 10.09 -10.90 20.41
C VAL A 167 11.58 -10.81 20.09
N THR A 168 11.95 -10.82 18.81
CA THR A 168 13.37 -10.80 18.42
C THR A 168 14.01 -9.45 18.74
N ILE A 169 13.34 -8.32 18.48
CA ILE A 169 13.85 -6.98 18.82
C ILE A 169 14.07 -6.87 20.33
N PHE A 170 13.10 -7.31 21.15
CA PHE A 170 13.22 -7.23 22.60
C PHE A 170 14.35 -8.12 23.14
N THR A 171 14.35 -9.40 22.78
CA THR A 171 15.35 -10.36 23.27
C THR A 171 16.76 -10.04 22.78
N TYR A 172 16.92 -9.70 21.49
CA TYR A 172 18.20 -9.27 20.93
C TYR A 172 18.69 -7.96 21.56
N GLY A 173 17.77 -7.00 21.76
CA GLY A 173 18.07 -5.73 22.41
C GLY A 173 18.55 -5.92 23.84
N LEU A 174 17.89 -6.79 24.61
CA LEU A 174 18.27 -7.10 25.99
C LEU A 174 19.64 -7.78 26.08
N ILE A 175 19.88 -8.81 25.26
CA ILE A 175 21.17 -9.53 25.23
C ILE A 175 22.29 -8.57 24.82
N SER A 176 22.09 -7.80 23.75
CA SER A 176 23.08 -6.84 23.26
C SER A 176 23.36 -5.74 24.30
N SER A 177 22.33 -5.25 24.98
CA SER A 177 22.46 -4.28 26.08
C SER A 177 23.35 -4.81 27.21
N ILE A 178 23.14 -6.07 27.62
CA ILE A 178 23.95 -6.71 28.66
C ILE A 178 25.41 -6.80 28.21
N ILE A 179 25.66 -7.24 26.97
CA ILE A 179 27.02 -7.33 26.40
C ILE A 179 27.70 -5.96 26.37
N PHE A 180 27.03 -4.93 25.86
CA PHE A 180 27.55 -3.55 25.84
C PHE A 180 27.79 -3.01 27.25
N GLY A 181 26.90 -3.33 28.20
CA GLY A 181 27.04 -2.98 29.60
C GLY A 181 28.28 -3.59 30.26
N PHE A 182 28.62 -4.85 29.91
CA PHE A 182 29.84 -5.48 30.40
C PHE A 182 31.11 -4.93 29.77
N VAL A 183 31.08 -4.61 28.47
CA VAL A 183 32.28 -4.18 27.73
C VAL A 183 32.61 -2.70 27.96
N LEU A 184 31.60 -1.83 28.00
CA LEU A 184 31.78 -0.38 28.08
C LEU A 184 31.36 0.22 29.43
N GLY A 185 30.65 -0.55 30.26
CA GLY A 185 30.07 -0.12 31.52
C GLY A 185 28.55 -0.08 31.49
N TRP A 186 27.91 -0.37 32.63
CA TRP A 186 26.46 -0.59 32.75
C TRP A 186 25.60 0.55 32.19
N ASN A 187 26.06 1.80 32.35
CA ASN A 187 25.44 2.99 31.77
C ASN A 187 25.25 2.89 30.25
N TYR A 188 26.26 2.39 29.54
CA TYR A 188 26.21 2.24 28.08
C TYR A 188 25.27 1.12 27.64
N GLY A 189 25.12 0.07 28.46
CA GLY A 189 24.11 -0.96 28.24
C GLY A 189 22.69 -0.36 28.27
N ILE A 190 22.39 0.44 29.30
CA ILE A 190 21.09 1.13 29.41
C ILE A 190 20.86 2.06 28.22
N ILE A 191 21.84 2.87 27.87
CA ILE A 191 21.76 3.76 26.69
C ILE A 191 21.49 2.94 25.43
N TYR A 192 22.20 1.84 25.22
CA TYR A 192 22.00 0.95 24.08
C TYR A 192 20.57 0.40 24.02
N PHE A 193 20.04 -0.10 25.14
CA PHE A 193 18.72 -0.71 25.20
C PHE A 193 17.61 0.24 24.72
N PHE A 194 17.68 1.51 25.11
CA PHE A 194 16.68 2.51 24.71
C PHE A 194 16.98 3.16 23.36
N CYS A 195 18.25 3.46 23.04
CA CYS A 195 18.60 4.12 21.80
C CYS A 195 18.52 3.19 20.58
N SER A 196 18.84 1.91 20.71
CA SER A 196 18.89 0.98 19.58
C SER A 196 17.53 0.83 18.86
N PRO A 197 16.39 0.62 19.57
CA PRO A 197 15.08 0.60 18.94
C PRO A 197 14.71 1.93 18.25
N LEU A 198 15.08 3.06 18.85
CA LEU A 198 14.83 4.39 18.26
C LEU A 198 15.62 4.56 16.95
N LEU A 199 16.87 4.10 16.91
CA LEU A 199 17.69 4.08 15.70
C LEU A 199 17.12 3.14 14.63
N GLY A 200 16.57 1.99 15.03
CA GLY A 200 15.85 1.08 14.14
C GLY A 200 14.63 1.73 13.52
N LEU A 201 13.79 2.39 14.32
CA LEU A 201 12.62 3.13 13.85
C LEU A 201 12.99 4.30 12.94
N PHE A 202 14.04 5.05 13.30
CA PHE A 202 14.59 6.09 12.44
C PHE A 202 15.02 5.52 11.09
N SER A 203 15.76 4.42 11.11
CA SER A 203 16.26 3.74 9.91
C SER A 203 15.12 3.24 9.00
N LEU A 204 14.04 2.70 9.58
CA LEU A 204 12.85 2.32 8.84
C LEU A 204 12.20 3.52 8.14
N LYS A 205 11.97 4.62 8.87
CA LYS A 205 11.39 5.84 8.31
C LYS A 205 12.28 6.46 7.24
N TYR A 206 13.59 6.45 7.46
CA TYR A 206 14.59 6.89 6.50
C TYR A 206 14.50 6.08 5.20
N TRP A 207 14.40 4.76 5.29
CA TRP A 207 14.27 3.89 4.12
C TRP A 207 13.00 4.17 3.31
N VAL A 208 11.86 4.36 4.00
CA VAL A 208 10.60 4.75 3.35
C VAL A 208 10.72 6.11 2.66
N LEU A 209 11.36 7.09 3.31
CA LEU A 209 11.60 8.40 2.72
C LEU A 209 12.49 8.31 1.48
N TYR A 210 13.54 7.48 1.53
CA TYR A 210 14.43 7.22 0.38
C TYR A 210 13.65 6.67 -0.81
N LEU A 211 12.82 5.63 -0.61
CA LEU A 211 12.02 5.03 -1.68
C LEU A 211 11.05 6.03 -2.30
N LYS A 212 10.32 6.81 -1.48
CA LYS A 212 9.41 7.85 -1.95
C LYS A 212 10.16 8.93 -2.75
N THR A 213 11.30 9.38 -2.23
CA THR A 213 12.12 10.42 -2.85
C THR A 213 12.71 9.96 -4.18
N ARG A 214 13.19 8.70 -4.25
CA ARG A 214 13.67 8.09 -5.50
C ARG A 214 12.58 8.06 -6.58
N GLY A 215 11.35 7.69 -6.21
CA GLY A 215 10.20 7.72 -7.12
C GLY A 215 9.90 9.14 -7.64
N ARG A 216 9.87 10.13 -6.74
CA ARG A 216 9.67 11.55 -7.08
C ARG A 216 10.77 12.09 -8.00
N ILE A 217 12.04 11.79 -7.70
CA ILE A 217 13.16 12.18 -8.56
C ILE A 217 13.01 11.58 -9.95
N ARG A 218 12.67 10.28 -10.05
CA ARG A 218 12.45 9.62 -11.35
C ARG A 218 11.35 10.33 -12.15
N TYR A 219 10.22 10.62 -11.52
CA TYR A 219 9.13 11.34 -12.16
C TYR A 219 9.58 12.73 -12.65
N ASN A 220 10.20 13.55 -11.79
CA ASN A 220 10.68 14.88 -12.17
C ASN A 220 11.69 14.83 -13.32
N LEU A 221 12.57 13.82 -13.34
CA LEU A 221 13.54 13.63 -14.43
C LEU A 221 12.86 13.29 -15.76
N LEU A 222 11.86 12.39 -15.74
CA LEU A 222 11.07 12.05 -16.92
C LEU A 222 10.30 13.29 -17.44
N ARG A 223 9.72 14.08 -16.54
CA ARG A 223 9.00 15.32 -16.89
C ARG A 223 9.94 16.37 -17.48
N LYS A 224 11.10 16.60 -16.85
CA LYS A 224 12.13 17.52 -17.36
C LYS A 224 12.64 17.12 -18.75
N LYS A 225 12.73 15.81 -19.01
CA LYS A 225 13.12 15.25 -20.32
C LYS A 225 12.01 15.25 -21.36
N LYS A 226 10.78 15.66 -21.01
CA LYS A 226 9.58 15.56 -21.86
C LYS A 226 9.41 14.14 -22.42
N ASP A 227 9.57 13.15 -21.54
CA ASP A 227 9.45 11.73 -21.92
C ASP A 227 8.08 11.45 -22.56
N LYS A 228 8.09 10.92 -23.78
CA LYS A 228 6.86 10.70 -24.57
C LYS A 228 5.88 9.76 -23.86
N LYS A 229 6.38 8.69 -23.23
CA LYS A 229 5.53 7.71 -22.53
C LYS A 229 4.88 8.33 -21.30
N LEU A 230 5.62 9.15 -20.55
CA LEU A 230 5.03 9.88 -19.42
C LEU A 230 3.94 10.86 -19.91
N THR A 231 4.18 11.60 -20.99
CA THR A 231 3.17 12.52 -21.54
C THR A 231 1.92 11.79 -22.01
N GLU A 232 2.07 10.66 -22.71
CA GLU A 232 0.96 9.81 -23.13
C GLU A 232 0.18 9.28 -21.92
N LEU A 233 0.88 8.81 -20.90
CA LEU A 233 0.29 8.29 -19.67
C LEU A 233 -0.52 9.35 -18.92
N LEU A 234 -0.02 10.59 -18.84
CA LEU A 234 -0.77 11.71 -18.26
C LEU A 234 -2.03 12.01 -19.07
N LYS A 235 -1.96 11.96 -20.42
CA LYS A 235 -3.16 12.12 -21.27
C LYS A 235 -4.19 11.02 -21.05
N LEU A 236 -3.75 9.76 -20.96
CA LEU A 236 -4.64 8.63 -20.67
C LEU A 236 -5.29 8.77 -19.29
N LYS A 237 -4.55 9.25 -18.29
CA LYS A 237 -5.10 9.57 -16.97
C LYS A 237 -6.19 10.65 -17.06
N GLU A 238 -5.94 11.76 -17.76
CA GLU A 238 -6.95 12.83 -17.95
C GLU A 238 -8.19 12.35 -18.71
N GLN A 239 -8.01 11.52 -19.74
CA GLN A 239 -9.11 10.88 -20.46
C GLN A 239 -9.94 10.00 -19.53
N LEU A 240 -9.29 9.15 -18.74
CA LEU A 240 -9.95 8.30 -17.76
C LEU A 240 -10.71 9.13 -16.71
N PHE A 241 -10.09 10.20 -16.21
CA PHE A 241 -10.72 11.12 -15.26
C PHE A 241 -11.99 11.76 -15.84
N THR A 242 -11.96 12.16 -17.12
CA THR A 242 -13.12 12.75 -17.79
C THR A 242 -14.27 11.75 -17.90
N ILE A 243 -13.98 10.52 -18.37
CA ILE A 243 -14.98 9.44 -18.44
C ILE A 243 -15.59 9.17 -17.06
N LEU A 244 -14.76 9.11 -16.02
CA LEU A 244 -15.23 8.85 -14.66
C LEU A 244 -16.04 10.01 -14.11
N LYS A 245 -15.68 11.26 -14.40
CA LYS A 245 -16.42 12.45 -13.95
C LYS A 245 -17.80 12.56 -14.58
N ASP A 246 -17.96 12.13 -15.83
CA ASP A 246 -19.28 12.09 -16.48
C ASP A 246 -20.19 10.99 -15.89
N LEU A 247 -19.58 10.00 -15.24
CA LEU A 247 -20.23 8.86 -14.61
C LEU A 247 -20.47 9.04 -13.11
N TYR A 248 -19.65 9.88 -12.45
CA TYR A 248 -19.56 10.05 -11.00
C TYR A 248 -19.68 11.50 -10.54
#